data_AF-A0A1V6H1Y6-F1
#
_entry.id   AF-A0A1V6H1Y6-F1
#
_cell.length_a   1.000
_cell.length_b   1.000
_cell.length_c   1.000
_cell.angle_alpha   90.00
_cell.angle_beta   90.00
_cell.angle_gamma   90.00
#
_symmetry.space_group_name_H-M   'P 1'
#
loop_
_entity.id
_entity.type
_entity.pdbx_description
1 polymer ?
#
loop_
_entity_poly.entity_id
_entity_poly.type
_entity_poly.pdbx_seq_one_letter_code
_entity_poly.pdbx_strand_id
1 'polypeptide(L)'
;MNLLLYKTHLRARAPRISTPDSVKQVQVPWARAGGGFTLLFEESVLSLAQTTSVAQIHRLYGESETRLWRVLKRYKEKEVGLQDLS
;
A
#
# COMPACT_ATOMS: atom_id res chain seq x y z
N MET A 1 -15.93 13.15 -3.12
CA MET A 1 -15.02 13.17 -4.30
C MET A 1 -14.10 11.96 -4.22
N ASN A 2 -13.96 11.18 -5.30
CA ASN A 2 -13.05 10.02 -5.34
C ASN A 2 -11.69 10.46 -5.92
N LEU A 3 -10.61 10.22 -5.17
CA LEU A 3 -9.24 10.64 -5.50
C LEU A 3 -8.65 9.90 -6.71
N LEU A 4 -9.23 8.77 -7.10
CA LEU A 4 -8.72 7.87 -8.14
C LEU A 4 -9.27 8.16 -9.54
N LEU A 5 -10.26 9.05 -9.65
CA LEU A 5 -10.84 9.45 -10.93
C LEU A 5 -9.87 10.31 -11.76
N TYR A 6 -8.94 10.97 -11.09
CA TYR A 6 -7.94 11.84 -11.70
C TYR A 6 -6.55 11.48 -11.19
N LYS A 7 -5.54 11.80 -11.99
CA LYS A 7 -4.14 11.66 -11.58
C LYS A 7 -3.87 12.57 -10.38
N THR A 8 -3.73 11.96 -9.21
CA THR A 8 -3.59 12.66 -7.94
C THR A 8 -2.30 12.24 -7.22
N HIS A 9 -1.49 13.21 -6.82
CA HIS A 9 -0.28 12.97 -6.03
C HIS A 9 -0.47 13.49 -4.61
N LEU A 10 -0.75 12.58 -3.67
CA LEU A 10 -0.86 12.91 -2.24
C LEU A 10 0.42 12.53 -1.51
N ARG A 11 1.04 13.50 -0.83
CA ARG A 11 2.22 13.27 0.02
C ARG A 11 1.84 13.56 1.48
N ALA A 12 1.66 12.51 2.27
CA ALA A 12 1.40 12.61 3.71
C ALA A 12 2.48 11.87 4.48
N ARG A 13 3.19 12.57 5.37
CA ARG A 13 4.18 11.92 6.26
C ARG A 13 3.47 11.27 7.44
N ALA A 14 3.86 10.04 7.78
CA ALA A 14 3.45 9.43 9.02
C ALA A 14 4.17 10.11 10.20
N PRO A 15 3.45 10.60 11.22
CA PRO A 15 4.07 11.28 12.36
C PRO A 15 4.93 10.29 13.16
N ARG A 16 6.07 10.80 13.63
CA ARG A 16 6.99 10.10 14.51
C ARG A 16 6.99 10.81 15.86
N ILE A 17 6.84 10.05 16.94
CA ILE A 17 6.86 10.55 18.31
C ILE A 17 8.13 10.07 19.02
N SER A 18 8.71 10.94 19.83
CA SER A 18 9.84 10.58 20.69
C SER A 18 9.31 10.04 22.01
N THR A 19 9.65 8.81 22.33
CA THR A 19 9.42 8.18 23.65
C THR A 19 10.79 8.09 24.36
N PRO A 20 10.87 8.08 25.71
CA PRO A 20 12.16 7.98 26.41
C PRO A 20 13.08 6.85 25.92
N ASP A 21 12.50 5.74 25.47
CA ASP A 21 13.26 4.58 24.99
C ASP A 21 13.58 4.58 23.49
N SER A 22 12.78 5.27 22.66
CA SER A 22 12.89 5.19 21.19
C SER A 22 11.99 6.17 20.43
N VAL A 23 12.33 6.42 19.16
CA VAL A 23 11.44 7.10 18.20
C VAL A 23 10.47 6.09 17.60
N LYS A 24 9.17 6.29 17.83
CA LYS A 24 8.10 5.41 17.33
C LYS A 24 7.30 6.10 16.24
N GLN A 25 6.95 5.38 15.18
CA GLN A 25 6.04 5.85 14.16
C GLN A 25 4.60 5.56 14.60
N VAL A 26 3.74 6.59 14.57
CA VAL A 26 2.33 6.45 14.94
C VAL A 26 1.57 5.69 13.85
N GLN A 27 0.63 4.84 14.25
CA GLN A 27 -0.31 4.22 13.32
C GLN A 27 -1.27 5.27 12.79
N VAL A 28 -1.30 5.45 11.47
CA VAL A 28 -2.20 6.38 10.81
C VAL A 28 -3.34 5.62 10.15
N PRO A 29 -4.56 6.16 10.11
CA PRO A 29 -5.72 5.43 9.57
C PRO A 29 -5.65 5.25 8.05
N TRP A 30 -4.82 6.02 7.33
CA TRP A 30 -4.74 5.98 5.87
C TRP A 30 -3.57 5.16 5.32
N ALA A 31 -2.67 4.64 6.16
CA ALA A 31 -1.51 3.87 5.72
C ALA A 31 -1.06 2.89 6.81
N ARG A 32 -0.67 1.69 6.39
CA ARG A 32 -0.14 0.68 7.32
C ARG A 32 1.23 1.06 7.90
N ALA A 33 1.58 0.48 9.04
CA ALA A 33 2.92 0.52 9.60
C ALA A 33 3.98 0.07 8.56
N GLY A 34 5.00 0.89 8.33
CA GLY A 34 6.04 0.60 7.34
C GLY A 34 5.53 0.49 5.89
N GLY A 35 4.29 0.91 5.64
CA GLY A 35 3.70 1.03 4.32
C GLY A 35 4.27 2.20 3.55
N GLY A 36 4.53 1.98 2.27
CA GLY A 36 4.97 3.04 1.35
C GLY A 36 3.82 3.79 0.68
N PHE A 37 2.60 3.29 0.81
CA PHE A 37 1.41 3.78 0.11
C PHE A 37 0.22 3.88 1.07
N THR A 38 -0.83 4.59 0.62
CA THR A 38 -2.10 4.64 1.33
C THR A 38 -2.85 3.33 1.19
N LEU A 39 -3.71 3.01 2.17
CA LEU A 39 -4.57 1.82 2.12
C LEU A 39 -5.45 1.82 0.86
N LEU A 40 -6.04 2.98 0.54
CA LEU A 40 -6.84 3.17 -0.68
C LEU A 40 -6.04 2.84 -1.95
N PHE A 41 -4.76 3.23 -2.01
CA PHE A 41 -3.91 2.91 -3.15
C PHE A 41 -3.59 1.42 -3.21
N GLU A 42 -3.26 0.80 -2.08
CA GLU A 42 -2.99 -0.64 -2.01
C GLU A 42 -4.22 -1.46 -2.45
N GLU A 43 -5.43 -1.08 -2.02
CA GLU A 43 -6.69 -1.69 -2.47
C GLU A 43 -6.93 -1.50 -3.98
N SER A 44 -6.66 -0.31 -4.52
CA SER A 44 -6.79 -0.04 -5.94
C SER A 44 -5.84 -0.90 -6.78
N VAL A 45 -4.60 -1.08 -6.30
CA VAL A 45 -3.61 -1.96 -6.93
C VAL A 45 -4.07 -3.42 -6.87
N LEU A 46 -4.61 -3.88 -5.74
CA LEU A 46 -5.15 -5.24 -5.61
C LEU A 46 -6.33 -5.49 -6.53
N SER A 47 -7.24 -4.52 -6.66
CA SER A 47 -8.38 -4.62 -7.57
C SER A 47 -7.93 -4.69 -9.03
N LEU A 48 -7.00 -3.82 -9.44
CA LEU A 48 -6.48 -3.82 -10.82
C LEU A 48 -5.64 -5.07 -11.12
N ALA A 49 -4.88 -5.58 -10.15
CA ALA A 49 -4.05 -6.76 -10.35
C ALA A 49 -4.85 -8.04 -10.64
N GLN A 50 -6.15 -8.06 -10.33
CA GLN A 50 -7.05 -9.17 -10.69
C GLN A 50 -7.37 -9.22 -12.19
N THR A 51 -7.37 -8.07 -12.86
CA THR A 51 -7.80 -7.95 -14.27
C THR A 51 -6.68 -7.51 -15.21
N THR A 52 -5.56 -7.05 -14.68
CA THR A 52 -4.54 -6.31 -15.44
C THR A 52 -3.14 -6.69 -14.95
N SER A 53 -2.16 -6.71 -15.88
CA SER A 53 -0.79 -7.05 -15.53
C SER A 53 -0.12 -5.96 -14.69
N VAL A 54 0.81 -6.35 -13.81
CA VAL A 54 1.58 -5.39 -12.97
C VAL A 54 2.35 -4.39 -13.83
N ALA A 55 2.84 -4.80 -15.00
CA ALA A 55 3.52 -3.92 -15.96
C ALA A 55 2.60 -2.84 -16.55
N GLN A 56 1.30 -3.11 -16.73
CA GLN A 56 0.32 -2.10 -17.13
C GLN A 56 -0.02 -1.16 -15.97
N ILE A 57 -0.16 -1.70 -14.76
CA ILE A 57 -0.43 -0.92 -13.54
C ILE A 57 0.74 0.04 -13.22
N HIS A 58 1.98 -0.43 -13.38
CA HIS A 58 3.19 0.40 -13.31
C HIS A 58 3.10 1.59 -14.26
N ARG A 59 2.72 1.36 -15.53
CA ARG A 59 2.55 2.42 -16.53
C ARG A 59 1.40 3.37 -16.21
N LEU A 60 0.29 2.85 -15.67
CA LEU A 60 -0.87 3.65 -15.28
C LEU A 60 -0.54 4.64 -14.16
N TYR A 61 0.12 4.18 -13.09
CA TYR A 61 0.42 5.00 -11.92
C TYR A 61 1.77 5.72 -11.99
N GLY A 62 2.69 5.28 -12.86
CA GLY A 62 4.06 5.77 -12.90
C GLY A 62 4.91 5.36 -11.68
N GLU A 63 4.48 4.35 -10.93
CA GLU A 63 5.12 3.86 -9.69
C GLU A 63 5.94 2.61 -9.96
N SER A 64 7.13 2.49 -9.37
CA SER A 64 8.04 1.37 -9.65
C SER A 64 7.39 -0.01 -9.48
N GLU A 65 7.59 -0.87 -10.47
CA GLU A 65 7.06 -2.24 -10.49
C GLU A 65 7.47 -3.06 -9.25
N THR A 66 8.71 -2.90 -8.78
CA THR A 66 9.21 -3.56 -7.55
C THR A 66 8.40 -3.17 -6.31
N ARG A 67 7.93 -1.91 -6.24
CA ARG A 67 7.11 -1.44 -5.12
C ARG A 67 5.70 -2.01 -5.19
N LEU A 68 5.13 -2.15 -6.39
CA LEU A 68 3.83 -2.79 -6.62
C LEU A 68 3.88 -4.27 -6.24
N TRP A 69 4.90 -5.01 -6.66
CA TRP A 69 5.09 -6.41 -6.28
C TRP A 69 5.19 -6.60 -4.77
N ARG A 70 5.83 -5.68 -4.05
CA ARG A 70 5.91 -5.72 -2.58
C ARG A 70 4.55 -5.58 -1.92
N VAL A 71 3.64 -4.79 -2.48
CA VAL A 71 2.24 -4.71 -2.02
C VAL A 71 1.56 -6.05 -2.27
N LEU A 72 1.58 -6.55 -3.51
CA LEU A 72 0.89 -7.80 -3.88
C LEU A 72 1.39 -9.00 -3.07
N LYS A 73 2.71 -9.15 -2.91
CA LYS A 73 3.31 -10.24 -2.14
C LYS A 73 2.82 -10.25 -0.70
N ARG A 74 2.75 -9.08 -0.06
CA ARG A 74 2.30 -8.94 1.33
C ARG A 74 0.85 -9.39 1.52
N TYR A 75 -0.03 -9.08 0.58
CA TYR A 75 -1.44 -9.48 0.64
C TYR A 75 -1.62 -10.96 0.32
N LYS A 76 -0.86 -11.49 -0.64
CA LYS A 76 -0.80 -12.93 -0.89
C LYS A 76 -0.33 -13.70 0.35
N GLU A 77 0.74 -13.27 0.99
CA GLU A 77 1.23 -13.86 2.25
C GLU A 77 0.21 -13.74 3.38
N LYS A 78 -0.57 -12.64 3.43
CA LYS A 78 -1.66 -12.47 4.40
C LYS A 78 -2.76 -13.50 4.21
N GLU A 79 -3.16 -13.73 2.96
CA GLU A 79 -4.21 -14.68 2.59
C GLU A 79 -3.76 -16.13 2.82
N VAL A 80 -2.56 -16.48 2.38
CA VAL A 80 -1.98 -17.82 2.62
C VAL A 80 -1.89 -18.11 4.12
N GLY A 81 -1.36 -17.16 4.90
CA GLY A 81 -1.31 -17.31 6.36
C GLY A 81 -2.68 -17.35 7.03
N LEU A 82 -3.76 -16.90 6.37
CA LEU A 82 -5.13 -17.05 6.87
C LEU A 82 -5.71 -18.43 6.51
N GLN A 83 -5.35 -18.94 5.32
CA GLN A 83 -5.79 -20.25 4.83
C GLN A 83 -5.12 -21.41 5.58
N ASP A 84 -3.86 -21.27 5.99
CA ASP A 84 -3.15 -22.26 6.82
C ASP A 84 -3.75 -22.41 8.24
N LEU A 85 -4.63 -21.47 8.67
CA LEU A 85 -5.35 -21.52 9.94
C LEU A 85 -6.76 -22.14 9.84
N SER A 86 -7.19 -22.59 8.66
CA SER A 86 -8.55 -23.10 8.40
C SER A 86 -8.56 -24.55 7.95
#